data_AF-A0A392T1D3-F1
#
_entry.id   AF-A0A392T1D3-F1
#
_cell.length_a   1.000
_cell.length_b   1.000
_cell.length_c   1.000
_cell.angle_alpha   90.00
_cell.angle_beta   90.00
_cell.angle_gamma   90.00
#
_symmetry.space_group_name_H-M   'P 1'
#
loop_
_entity.id
_entity.type
_entity.pdbx_description
1 polymer ?
#
loop_
_entity_poly.entity_id
_entity_poly.type
_entity_poly.pdbx_seq_one_letter_code
_entity_poly.pdbx_strand_id
1 'polypeptide(L)'
;MSSMMAKELEMIEEFRDLSLVCERTTGSVKVGMLRLTNDFLEEIVEKQKTDARLLKLKTLIEQGKKVNIEIDVNGVMRCQGRVCVPDV
;
A
#
# COMPACT_ATOMS: atom_id res chain seq x y z
N MET A 1 -16.75 -14.99 -13.37
CA MET A 1 -15.29 -14.87 -13.60
C MET A 1 -14.72 -16.26 -13.83
N SER A 2 -13.72 -16.41 -14.70
CA SER A 2 -13.04 -17.70 -14.89
C SER A 2 -12.13 -18.00 -13.70
N SER A 3 -11.86 -19.28 -13.43
CA SER A 3 -10.94 -19.69 -12.35
C SER A 3 -9.51 -19.15 -12.54
N MET A 4 -9.12 -18.89 -13.77
CA MET A 4 -7.81 -18.31 -14.12
C MET A 4 -7.70 -16.84 -13.68
N MET A 5 -8.75 -16.03 -13.90
CA MET A 5 -8.72 -14.61 -13.51
C MET A 5 -8.78 -14.41 -12.00
N ALA A 6 -9.42 -15.32 -11.27
CA ALA A 6 -9.43 -15.27 -9.80
C ALA A 6 -8.02 -15.45 -9.22
N LYS A 7 -7.26 -16.43 -9.72
CA LYS A 7 -5.88 -16.71 -9.28
C LYS A 7 -4.91 -15.59 -9.64
N GLU A 8 -5.09 -14.99 -10.81
CA GLU A 8 -4.27 -13.85 -11.24
C GLU A 8 -4.48 -12.65 -10.32
N LEU A 9 -5.72 -12.34 -9.98
CA LEU A 9 -6.05 -11.24 -9.06
C LEU A 9 -5.49 -11.49 -7.65
N GLU A 10 -5.64 -12.71 -7.15
CA GLU A 10 -5.10 -13.12 -5.84
C GLU A 10 -3.58 -12.95 -5.78
N MET A 11 -2.85 -13.38 -6.82
CA MET A 11 -1.40 -13.15 -6.89
C MET A 11 -1.05 -11.66 -6.97
N ILE A 12 -1.78 -10.87 -7.75
CA ILE A 12 -1.53 -9.42 -7.85
C ILE A 12 -1.71 -8.74 -6.49
N GLU A 13 -2.70 -9.15 -5.71
CA GLU A 13 -2.91 -8.65 -4.34
C GLU A 13 -1.77 -9.05 -3.40
N GLU A 14 -1.32 -10.31 -3.44
CA GLU A 14 -0.21 -10.78 -2.58
C GLU A 14 1.12 -10.06 -2.83
N PHE A 15 1.36 -9.60 -4.06
CA PHE A 15 2.61 -8.97 -4.46
C PHE A 15 2.53 -7.44 -4.58
N ARG A 16 1.36 -6.83 -4.32
CA ARG A 16 1.13 -5.39 -4.52
C ARG A 16 2.13 -4.50 -3.76
N ASP A 17 2.49 -4.92 -2.56
CA ASP A 17 3.37 -4.18 -1.65
C ASP A 17 4.78 -4.78 -1.53
N LEU A 18 5.16 -5.65 -2.48
CA LEU A 18 6.50 -6.22 -2.53
C LEU A 18 7.51 -5.20 -3.10
N SER A 19 8.54 -4.90 -2.32
CA SER A 19 9.72 -4.16 -2.77
C SER A 19 10.91 -5.10 -2.91
N LEU A 20 11.46 -5.16 -4.13
CA LEU A 20 12.68 -5.91 -4.44
C LEU A 20 13.82 -4.92 -4.68
N VAL A 21 14.89 -5.08 -3.91
CA VAL A 21 16.12 -4.29 -4.04
C VAL A 21 17.22 -5.21 -4.54
N CYS A 22 17.88 -4.83 -5.64
CA CYS A 22 19.00 -5.57 -6.20
C CYS A 22 20.26 -4.72 -6.18
N GLU A 23 21.34 -5.24 -5.61
CA GLU A 23 22.66 -4.61 -5.60
C GLU A 23 23.65 -5.52 -6.33
N ARG A 24 24.31 -4.99 -7.37
CA ARG A 24 25.36 -5.73 -8.09
C ARG A 24 26.70 -5.55 -7.38
N THR A 25 27.40 -6.65 -7.18
CA THR A 25 28.76 -6.70 -6.63
C THR A 25 29.68 -7.45 -7.60
N THR A 26 30.99 -7.28 -7.47
CA THR A 26 31.94 -8.00 -8.34
C THR A 26 31.80 -9.51 -8.12
N GLY A 27 31.32 -10.22 -9.15
CA GLY A 27 31.12 -11.67 -9.10
C GLY A 27 29.83 -12.15 -8.41
N SER A 28 28.93 -11.26 -7.99
CA SER A 28 27.66 -11.66 -7.35
C SER A 28 26.55 -10.60 -7.45
N VAL A 29 25.34 -10.99 -7.09
CA VAL A 29 24.19 -10.09 -6.95
C VAL A 29 23.56 -10.32 -5.58
N LYS A 30 23.34 -9.26 -4.82
CA LYS A 30 22.56 -9.30 -3.58
C LYS A 30 21.12 -8.89 -3.89
N VAL A 31 20.17 -9.64 -3.37
CA VAL A 31 18.74 -9.35 -3.50
C VAL A 31 18.16 -9.21 -2.10
N GLY A 32 17.48 -8.09 -1.83
CA GLY A 32 16.71 -7.82 -0.63
C GLY A 32 15.22 -7.75 -0.96
N MET A 33 14.39 -8.31 -0.09
CA MET A 33 12.95 -8.34 -0.25
C MET A 33 12.30 -7.71 0.99
N LEU A 34 11.43 -6.73 0.78
CA LEU A 34 10.58 -6.16 1.82
C LEU A 34 9.12 -6.32 1.40
N ARG A 35 8.29 -6.88 2.28
CA ARG A 35 6.85 -7.06 2.04
C ARG A 35 6.09 -6.54 3.25
N LEU A 36 5.07 -5.71 3.01
CA LEU A 36 4.08 -5.38 4.04
C LEU A 36 3.12 -6.56 4.19
N THR A 37 2.93 -7.04 5.41
CA THR A 37 1.93 -8.08 5.71
C THR A 37 0.56 -7.45 5.89
N ASN A 38 -0.50 -8.24 5.71
CA ASN A 38 -1.87 -7.76 5.94
C ASN A 38 -2.06 -7.23 7.37
N ASP A 39 -1.56 -7.95 8.39
CA ASP A 39 -1.61 -7.50 9.79
C ASP A 39 -0.95 -6.12 9.99
N PHE A 40 0.17 -5.86 9.31
CA PHE A 40 0.84 -4.56 9.37
C PHE A 40 0.03 -3.47 8.66
N LEU A 41 -0.61 -3.80 7.53
CA LEU A 41 -1.50 -2.87 6.83
C LEU A 41 -2.75 -2.55 7.66
N GLU A 42 -3.32 -3.52 8.36
CA GLU A 42 -4.43 -3.32 9.31
C GLU A 42 -4.02 -2.36 10.44
N GLU A 43 -2.84 -2.55 11.03
CA GLU A 43 -2.31 -1.63 12.05
C GLU A 43 -2.14 -0.21 11.47
N ILE A 44 -1.65 -0.08 10.24
CA ILE A 44 -1.56 1.21 9.56
C ILE A 44 -2.94 1.82 9.37
N VAL A 45 -3.94 1.06 8.93
CA VAL A 45 -5.31 1.57 8.75
C VAL A 45 -5.85 2.14 10.06
N GLU A 46 -5.64 1.46 11.19
CA GLU A 46 -6.06 1.98 12.49
C GLU A 46 -5.35 3.28 12.86
N LYS A 47 -4.03 3.38 12.60
CA LYS A 47 -3.28 4.62 12.81
C LYS A 47 -3.72 5.73 11.86
N GLN A 48 -4.07 5.42 10.61
CA GLN A 48 -4.53 6.41 9.63
C GLN A 48 -5.87 7.05 10.05
N LYS A 49 -6.73 6.30 10.74
CA LYS A 49 -8.01 6.80 11.26
C LYS A 49 -7.83 7.85 12.35
N THR A 50 -6.71 7.86 13.06
CA THR A 50 -6.44 8.81 14.15
C THR A 50 -5.53 9.97 13.72
N ASP A 51 -4.86 9.87 12.58
CA ASP A 51 -4.02 10.94 12.05
C ASP A 51 -4.85 12.16 11.57
N ALA A 52 -4.63 13.30 12.20
CA ALA A 52 -5.40 14.52 11.93
C ALA A 52 -5.21 15.09 10.51
N ARG A 53 -4.06 14.85 9.86
CA ARG A 53 -3.80 15.32 8.48
C ARG A 53 -4.51 14.42 7.47
N LEU A 54 -4.44 13.11 7.68
CA LEU A 54 -5.10 12.12 6.83
C LEU A 54 -6.63 12.23 6.93
N LEU A 55 -7.18 12.47 8.12
CA LEU A 55 -8.62 12.75 8.29
C LEU A 55 -9.07 13.98 7.49
N LYS A 56 -8.28 15.07 7.50
CA LYS A 56 -8.57 16.25 6.67
C LYS A 56 -8.56 15.88 5.18
N LEU A 57 -7.58 15.12 4.72
CA LEU A 57 -7.52 14.70 3.32
C LEU A 57 -8.69 13.79 2.95
N LYS A 58 -9.09 12.86 3.84
CA LYS A 58 -10.27 12.02 3.66
C LYS A 58 -11.55 12.84 3.48
N THR A 59 -11.78 13.85 4.33
CA THR A 59 -12.96 14.74 4.17
C THR A 59 -12.94 15.52 2.85
N LEU A 60 -11.77 15.89 2.34
CA LEU A 60 -11.65 16.55 1.02
C LEU A 60 -12.01 15.59 -0.11
N ILE A 61 -11.60 14.31 -0.02
CA ILE A 61 -11.98 13.26 -0.97
C ILE A 61 -13.50 13.05 -0.96
N GLU A 62 -14.10 12.96 0.23
CA GLU A 62 -15.56 12.79 0.40
C GLU A 62 -16.36 14.00 -0.16
N GLN A 63 -15.76 15.20 -0.14
CA GLN A 63 -16.31 16.40 -0.80
C GLN A 63 -16.13 16.40 -2.33
N GLY A 64 -15.52 15.37 -2.91
CA GLY A 64 -15.23 15.27 -4.33
C GLY A 64 -14.05 16.12 -4.80
N LYS A 65 -13.21 16.62 -3.88
CA LYS A 65 -12.00 17.37 -4.27
C LYS A 65 -10.91 16.40 -4.71
N LYS A 66 -10.25 16.73 -5.81
CA LYS A 66 -9.13 15.96 -6.34
C LYS A 66 -7.88 16.24 -5.51
N VAL A 67 -7.45 15.27 -4.72
CA VAL A 67 -6.19 15.24 -3.97
C VAL A 67 -5.36 14.05 -4.41
N ASN A 68 -4.05 14.05 -4.12
CA ASN A 68 -3.13 12.98 -4.53
C ASN A 68 -3.23 11.70 -3.66
N ILE A 69 -4.30 11.58 -2.87
CA ILE A 69 -4.54 10.43 -2.00
C ILE A 69 -5.75 9.65 -2.50
N GLU A 70 -5.58 8.32 -2.52
CA GLU A 70 -6.62 7.36 -2.85
C GLU A 70 -6.81 6.40 -1.66
N ILE A 71 -8.02 5.92 -1.47
CA ILE A 71 -8.33 4.87 -0.50
C ILE A 71 -8.56 3.60 -1.31
N ASP A 72 -7.76 2.57 -1.07
CA ASP A 72 -7.89 1.31 -1.80
C ASP A 72 -9.03 0.43 -1.26
N VAL A 73 -9.22 -0.72 -1.90
CA VAL A 73 -10.26 -1.70 -1.52
C VAL A 73 -10.13 -2.23 -0.10
N ASN A 74 -8.94 -2.16 0.50
CA ASN A 74 -8.65 -2.59 1.86
C ASN A 74 -8.76 -1.44 2.87
N GLY A 75 -9.17 -0.24 2.43
CA GLY A 75 -9.28 0.94 3.27
C GLY A 75 -7.96 1.64 3.55
N VAL A 76 -6.85 1.23 2.91
CA VAL A 76 -5.53 1.83 3.10
C VAL A 76 -5.45 3.13 2.31
N MET A 77 -5.10 4.24 2.98
CA MET A 77 -4.79 5.50 2.32
C MET A 77 -3.42 5.42 1.64
N ARG A 78 -3.38 5.71 0.34
CA ARG A 78 -2.16 5.67 -0.49
C ARG A 78 -1.95 7.00 -1.20
N CYS A 79 -0.72 7.48 -1.21
CA CYS A 79 -0.28 8.64 -1.99
C CYS A 79 0.55 8.15 -3.17
N GLN A 80 0.06 8.35 -4.40
CA GLN A 80 0.72 7.87 -5.63
C GLN A 80 1.09 6.37 -5.56
N GLY A 81 0.16 5.53 -5.06
CA GLY A 81 0.36 4.09 -4.90
C GLY A 81 1.14 3.66 -3.65
N ARG A 82 1.77 4.59 -2.91
CA ARG A 82 2.53 4.29 -1.69
C ARG A 82 1.65 4.41 -0.44
N VAL A 83 1.80 3.49 0.50
CA VAL A 83 1.08 3.51 1.77
C VAL A 83 1.46 4.75 2.58
N CYS A 84 0.45 5.51 3.04
CA CYS A 84 0.65 6.63 3.95
C CYS A 84 0.89 6.08 5.36
N VAL A 85 2.09 6.20 5.90
CA VAL A 85 2.41 5.76 7.27
C VAL A 85 2.33 6.97 8.21
N PRO A 86 1.39 7.00 9.17
CA PRO A 86 1.36 8.04 10.19
C PRO A 86 2.62 8.01 11.07
N ASP A 87 3.06 9.18 11.54
CA ASP A 87 4.13 9.28 12.53
C ASP A 87 3.60 8.76 13.88
N VAL A 88 4.40 7.97 14.60
CA VAL A 88 4.03 7.35 15.90
C VAL A 88 4.14 8.33 17.06
#